data_AF-A0A0R2XBV0-F1
#
_entry.id   AF-A0A0R2XBV0-F1
#
_cell.length_a   1.000
_cell.length_b   1.000
_cell.length_c   1.000
_cell.angle_alpha   90.00
_cell.angle_beta   90.00
_cell.angle_gamma   90.00
#
_symmetry.space_group_name_H-M   'P 1'
#
loop_
_entity.id
_entity.type
_entity.pdbx_description
1 polymer ?
#
loop_
_entity_poly.entity_id
_entity_poly.type
_entity_poly.pdbx_seq_one_letter_code
_entity_poly.pdbx_strand_id
1 'polypeptide(L)' 'MNRTRVSKFVGEVHGELLKCSWPWDASETGVKKYRELIDSTTVVALTTLVLAAYTSGFDFLISRVVGWLVRF' A
#
# COMPACT_ATOMS: atom_id res chain seq x y z
N MET A 1 -21.16 15.57 28.41
CA MET A 1 -20.36 15.47 27.17
C MET A 1 -20.10 16.89 26.66
N ASN A 2 -18.84 17.34 26.64
CA ASN A 2 -18.50 18.77 26.54
C ASN A 2 -18.51 19.23 25.06
N ARG A 3 -19.65 19.72 24.57
CA ARG A 3 -19.92 20.05 23.15
C ARG A 3 -18.90 21.01 22.54
N THR A 4 -18.37 21.94 23.33
CA THR A 4 -17.34 22.92 22.95
C THR A 4 -15.97 22.30 22.67
N ARG A 5 -15.58 21.25 23.41
CA ARG A 5 -14.30 20.55 23.16
C ARG A 5 -14.36 19.75 21.86
N VAL A 6 -15.50 19.11 21.59
CA VAL A 6 -15.73 18.35 20.35
C VAL A 6 -15.70 19.28 19.14
N SER A 7 -16.36 20.44 19.22
CA SER A 7 -16.37 21.40 18.11
C SER A 7 -14.98 21.97 17.80
N LYS A 8 -14.16 22.27 18.82
CA LYS A 8 -12.77 22.71 18.62
C LYS A 8 -11.93 21.62 17.94
N PHE A 9 -12.02 20.39 18.45
CA PHE A 9 -11.29 19.26 17.89
C PHE A 9 -11.64 19.00 16.42
N VAL A 10 -12.93 19.02 16.06
CA VAL A 10 -13.36 18.85 14.67
C VAL A 10 -12.85 19.98 13.77
N GLY A 11 -12.82 21.22 14.28
CA GLY A 11 -12.26 22.36 13.55
C GLY A 11 -10.76 22.22 13.27
N GLU A 12 -9.99 21.76 14.25
CA GLU A 12 -8.54 21.49 14.09
C GLU A 12 -8.30 20.34 13.09
N VAL A 13 -9.02 19.23 13.23
CA VAL A 13 -8.91 18.08 12.32
C VAL A 13 -9.27 18.47 10.88
N HIS A 14 -10.30 19.29 10.69
CA HIS A 14 -10.66 19.80 9.38
C HIS A 14 -9.56 20.70 8.79
N GLY A 15 -8.97 21.57 9.61
CA GLY A 15 -7.85 22.43 9.21
C GLY A 15 -6.61 21.63 8.77
N GLU A 16 -6.30 20.51 9.44
CA GLU A 16 -5.21 19.63 9.03
C GLU A 16 -5.56 18.80 7.78
N LEU A 17 -6.79 18.29 7.68
CA LEU A 17 -7.26 17.55 6.50
C LEU A 17 -7.17 18.36 5.20
N LEU A 18 -7.38 19.68 5.28
CA LEU A 18 -7.24 20.57 4.12
C LEU A 18 -5.80 20.72 3.62
N LYS A 19 -4.80 20.43 4.47
CA LYS A 19 -3.39 20.46 4.09
C LYS A 19 -2.93 19.16 3.43
N CYS A 20 -3.69 18.08 3.59
CA CYS A 20 -3.36 16.80 2.99
C CYS A 20 -3.53 16.85 1.47
N SER A 21 -2.52 16.42 0.73
CA SER A 21 -2.65 16.11 -0.69
C SER A 21 -3.45 14.81 -0.83
N TRP A 22 -4.68 14.93 -1.29
CA TRP A 22 -5.54 13.78 -1.47
C TRP A 22 -5.20 13.11 -2.80
N PRO A 23 -5.02 11.77 -2.83
CA PRO A 23 -4.47 11.07 -4.00
C PRO A 23 -5.51 10.84 -5.10
N TRP A 24 -6.54 11.71 -5.15
CA TRP A 24 -7.56 11.70 -6.18
C TRP A 24 -8.00 13.11 -6.55
N ASP A 25 -8.25 13.29 -7.83
CA ASP A 25 -8.70 14.57 -8.37
C ASP A 25 -10.23 14.65 -8.39
N ALA A 26 -10.81 15.61 -7.68
CA ALA A 26 -12.25 15.84 -7.66
C ALA A 26 -12.77 16.50 -8.97
N SER A 27 -11.88 17.07 -9.79
CA SER A 27 -12.19 17.66 -11.10
C SER A 27 -12.41 16.61 -12.19
N GLU A 28 -11.77 15.44 -12.05
CA GLU A 28 -11.85 14.36 -13.03
C GLU A 28 -12.95 13.36 -12.65
N THR A 29 -13.73 12.91 -13.65
CA THR A 29 -14.80 11.93 -13.46
C THR A 29 -14.35 10.52 -13.85
N GLY A 30 -14.86 9.53 -13.13
CA GLY A 30 -14.62 8.11 -13.41
C GLY A 30 -13.23 7.63 -12.99
N VAL A 31 -12.61 6.78 -13.82
CA VAL A 31 -11.38 6.04 -13.48
C VAL A 31 -10.14 6.94 -13.41
N LYS A 32 -10.16 8.07 -14.14
CA LYS A 32 -9.05 9.06 -14.17
C LYS A 32 -8.83 9.71 -12.81
N LYS A 33 -9.88 9.86 -12.00
CA LYS A 33 -9.84 10.36 -10.63
C LYS A 33 -8.85 9.60 -9.75
N TYR A 34 -8.73 8.30 -9.95
CA TYR A 34 -7.91 7.41 -9.12
C TYR A 34 -6.57 7.07 -9.78
N ARG A 35 -6.13 7.82 -10.79
CA ARG A 35 -4.93 7.48 -11.56
C ARG A 35 -3.68 7.39 -10.68
N GLU A 36 -3.48 8.34 -9.77
CA GLU A 36 -2.33 8.33 -8.85
C GLU A 36 -2.37 7.14 -7.89
N LEU A 37 -3.57 6.79 -7.39
CA LEU A 37 -3.79 5.61 -6.55
C LEU A 37 -3.50 4.31 -7.29
N ILE A 38 -3.96 4.20 -8.54
CA ILE A 38 -3.73 3.03 -9.37
C ILE A 38 -2.24 2.89 -9.65
N ASP A 39 -1.56 3.97 -10.04
CA ASP A 39 -0.13 3.95 -10.37
C ASP A 39 0.75 3.58 -9.16
N SER A 40 0.45 4.14 -7.99
CA SER A 40 1.15 3.76 -6.76
C SER A 40 0.88 2.32 -6.34
N THR A 41 -0.36 1.83 -6.48
CA THR A 41 -0.71 0.45 -6.13
C THR A 41 -0.11 -0.57 -7.11
N THR A 42 -0.08 -0.28 -8.41
CA THR A 42 0.47 -1.18 -9.43
C THR A 42 1.97 -1.37 -9.25
N VAL A 43 2.72 -0.31 -8.94
CA VAL A 43 4.16 -0.40 -8.67
C VAL A 43 4.43 -1.28 -7.44
N VAL A 44 3.67 -1.08 -6.35
CA VAL A 44 3.79 -1.91 -5.15
C VAL A 44 3.46 -3.36 -5.46
N ALA A 45 2.37 -3.62 -6.18
CA ALA A 45 1.95 -4.97 -6.56
C ALA A 45 2.98 -5.70 -7.44
N LEU A 46 3.59 -5.01 -8.40
CA LEU A 46 4.64 -5.58 -9.24
C LEU A 46 5.90 -5.88 -8.43
N THR A 47 6.28 -4.97 -7.53
CA THR A 47 7.46 -5.15 -6.68
C THR A 47 7.30 -6.34 -5.74
N THR A 48 6.14 -6.46 -5.10
CA THR A 48 5.85 -7.58 -4.19
C THR A 48 5.77 -8.91 -4.95
N LEU A 49 5.23 -8.92 -6.17
CA LEU A 49 5.19 -10.10 -7.03
C LEU A 49 6.61 -10.58 -7.39
N VAL A 50 7.49 -9.67 -7.82
CA VAL A 50 8.88 -10.00 -8.17
C VAL A 50 9.64 -10.51 -6.95
N LEU A 51 9.47 -9.86 -5.79
CA LEU A 51 10.09 -10.30 -4.54
C LEU A 51 9.61 -11.70 -4.15
N ALA A 52 8.30 -11.97 -4.23
CA ALA A 52 7.72 -13.27 -3.92
C ALA A 52 8.24 -14.38 -4.84
N ALA A 53 8.40 -14.09 -6.13
CA ALA A 53 8.97 -15.03 -7.09
C ALA A 53 10.43 -15.35 -6.76
N TYR A 54 11.23 -14.33 -6.42
CA TYR A 54 12.61 -14.50 -5.99
C TYR A 54 12.70 -15.38 -4.75
N THR A 55 12.04 -15.01 -3.66
CA THR A 55 12.13 -15.75 -2.39
C THR A 55 11.67 -17.20 -2.56
N SER A 56 10.53 -17.42 -3.23
CA SER A 56 10.00 -18.77 -3.47
C SER A 56 10.93 -19.64 -4.33
N GLY A 57 11.59 -19.04 -5.33
CA GLY A 57 12.55 -19.74 -6.17
C GLY A 57 13.79 -20.22 -5.41
N PHE A 58 14.34 -19.37 -4.54
CA PHE A 58 15.48 -19.74 -3.70
C PHE A 58 15.09 -20.76 -2.64
N ASP A 59 13.92 -20.61 -2.02
CA ASP A 59 13.40 -21.59 -1.05
C ASP A 59 13.24 -22.97 -1.69
N PHE A 60 12.70 -23.03 -2.91
CA PHE A 60 12.59 -24.27 -3.67
C PHE A 60 13.95 -24.89 -3.98
N LEU A 61 14.92 -24.07 -4.44
CA LEU A 61 16.26 -24.53 -4.78
C LEU A 61 17.00 -25.08 -3.56
N ILE A 62 16.99 -24.34 -2.46
CA ILE A 62 17.61 -24.77 -1.19
C ILE A 62 16.94 -26.02 -0.67
N SER A 63 15.60 -26.09 -0.67
CA SER A 63 14.86 -27.28 -0.23
C SER A 63 15.24 -28.51 -1.06
N ARG A 64 15.46 -28.34 -2.37
CA ARG A 64 15.89 -29.43 -3.25
C ARG A 64 17.32 -29.87 -2.96
N VAL A 65 18.24 -28.93 -2.75
CA VAL A 65 19.65 -29.21 -2.44
C VAL A 65 19.78 -29.88 -1.07
N VAL A 66 19.16 -29.31 -0.04
CA VAL A 66 19.16 -29.88 1.32
C VAL A 66 18.50 -31.26 1.32
N GLY A 67 17.36 -31.41 0.65
CA GLY A 67 16.69 -32.72 0.54
C GLY A 67 17.54 -33.77 -0.19
N TRP A 68 18.39 -33.36 -1.13
CA TRP A 68 19.36 -34.26 -1.76
C TRP A 68 20.51 -34.60 -0.82
N LEU A 69 21.03 -33.61 -0.09
CA LEU A 69 22.18 -33.76 0.81
C LEU A 69 21.85 -34.54 2.09
N VAL A 70 20.62 -34.41 2.61
CA VAL A 70 20.14 -35.16 3.80
C VAL A 70 19.81 -36.63 3.48
N ARG A 71 19.47 -36.95 2.23
CA ARG A 71 19.22 -38.34 1.80
C ARG A 71 20.49 -39.07 1.33
N PHE A 72 21.62 -38.36 1.24
CA PHE A 72 22.94 -38.92 0.99
C PHE A 72 23.60 -39.30 2.32
#